data_AF-A0A924USA5-F1
#
_entry.id   AF-A0A924USA5-F1
#
_cell.length_a   1.000
_cell.length_b   1.000
_cell.length_c   1.000
_cell.angle_alpha   90.00
_cell.angle_beta   90.00
_cell.angle_gamma   90.00
#
_symmetry.space_group_name_H-M   'P 1'
#
loop_
_entity.id
_entity.type
_entity.pdbx_description
1 polymer ?
#
loop_
_entity_poly.entity_id
_entity_poly.type
_entity_poly.pdbx_seq_one_letter_code
_entity_poly.pdbx_strand_id
1 'polypeptide(L)'
;MHNNLIENLIRPVAIGRKNYLFAGNHHAAKRGAIMYTLFANCKLNNINPEHWLTGVLEKIASRKANDVDDLLPHNWKSKLQDVV
;
A
#
# COMPACT_ATOMS: atom_id res chain seq x y z
N MET A 1 10.69 12.35 -25.57
CA MET A 1 9.62 12.98 -24.77
C MET A 1 8.98 11.95 -23.84
N HIS A 2 9.61 11.54 -22.73
CA HIS A 2 8.98 10.61 -21.76
C HIS A 2 9.49 10.77 -20.31
N ASN A 3 9.68 12.00 -19.80
CA ASN A 3 10.08 12.21 -18.39
C ASN A 3 8.88 12.50 -17.46
N ASN A 4 7.81 13.09 -18.00
CA ASN A 4 6.65 13.51 -17.19
C ASN A 4 5.92 12.37 -16.47
N LEU A 5 5.84 11.18 -17.08
CA LEU A 5 5.19 10.01 -16.45
C LEU A 5 5.99 9.52 -15.24
N ILE A 6 7.30 9.40 -15.39
CA ILE A 6 8.21 8.97 -14.32
C ILE A 6 8.26 10.01 -13.20
N GLU A 7 8.33 11.30 -13.55
CA GLU A 7 8.28 12.39 -12.57
C GLU A 7 6.96 12.43 -11.81
N ASN A 8 5.82 12.21 -12.49
CA ASN A 8 4.51 12.12 -11.85
C ASN A 8 4.40 10.93 -10.88
N LEU A 9 5.06 9.80 -11.18
CA LEU A 9 5.09 8.62 -10.32
C LEU A 9 5.97 8.80 -9.09
N ILE A 10 7.07 9.56 -9.20
CA ILE A 10 8.02 9.80 -8.10
C ILE A 10 7.55 10.95 -7.20
N ARG A 11 6.78 11.91 -7.70
CA ARG A 11 6.33 13.08 -6.94
C ARG A 11 5.60 12.74 -5.63
N PRO A 12 4.68 11.75 -5.57
CA PRO A 12 4.04 11.33 -4.33
C PRO A 12 5.03 10.77 -3.30
N VAL A 13 6.08 10.08 -3.76
CA VAL A 13 7.15 9.55 -2.89
C VAL A 13 7.97 10.69 -2.29
N ALA A 14 8.30 11.70 -3.11
CA ALA A 14 9.03 12.89 -2.66
C ALA A 14 8.22 13.74 -1.66
N ILE A 15 6.91 13.93 -1.92
CA ILE A 15 5.99 14.61 -0.99
C ILE A 15 5.83 13.80 0.31
N GLY A 16 5.67 12.48 0.19
CA GLY A 16 5.60 11.58 1.33
C GLY A 16 6.83 11.70 2.23
N ARG A 17 8.05 11.67 1.66
CA ARG A 17 9.31 11.84 2.40
C ARG A 17 9.36 13.10 3.28
N LYS A 18 8.76 14.21 2.82
CA LYS A 18 8.64 15.44 3.60
C LYS A 18 7.68 15.29 4.79
N ASN A 19 6.65 14.46 4.67
CA ASN A 19 5.65 14.19 5.71
C ASN A 19 6.09 13.14 6.75
N TYR A 20 7.03 12.25 6.42
CA TYR A 20 7.59 11.24 7.37
C TYR A 20 8.96 11.64 7.94
N LEU A 21 9.35 12.91 7.85
CA LEU A 21 10.62 13.41 8.38
C LEU A 21 10.80 13.13 9.88
N PHE A 22 9.72 12.80 10.59
CA PHE A 22 9.68 12.48 12.02
C PHE A 22 9.40 11.00 12.33
N ALA A 23 9.73 10.07 11.43
CA ALA A 23 9.87 8.67 11.81
C ALA A 23 11.11 8.52 12.73
N GLY A 24 10.98 8.87 14.01
CA GLY A 24 12.07 9.01 14.98
C GLY A 24 12.87 7.73 15.30
N ASN A 25 12.64 6.61 14.58
CA ASN A 25 13.49 5.43 14.62
C ASN A 25 13.50 4.68 13.26
N HIS A 26 14.57 3.92 12.99
CA HIS A 26 14.76 3.18 11.73
C HIS A 26 13.67 2.13 11.46
N HIS A 27 13.14 1.46 12.50
CA HIS A 27 12.03 0.51 12.37
C HIS A 27 10.72 1.19 11.96
N ALA A 28 10.44 2.39 12.45
CA ALA A 28 9.27 3.17 12.05
C ALA A 28 9.37 3.58 10.58
N ALA A 29 10.55 4.01 10.14
CA ALA A 29 10.82 4.31 8.72
C ALA A 29 10.62 3.07 7.83
N LYS A 30 11.13 1.91 8.26
CA LYS A 30 10.94 0.64 7.55
C LYS A 30 9.45 0.25 7.44
N ARG A 31 8.68 0.36 8.52
CA ARG A 31 7.24 0.09 8.52
C ARG A 31 6.48 1.04 7.58
N GLY A 32 6.84 2.33 7.59
CA GLY A 32 6.29 3.31 6.66
C GLY A 32 6.57 2.94 5.20
N ALA A 33 7.81 2.59 4.86
CA ALA A 33 8.19 2.18 3.51
C ALA A 33 7.43 0.93 3.02
N ILE A 34 7.18 -0.03 3.92
CA ILE A 34 6.36 -1.22 3.62
C ILE A 34 4.93 -0.81 3.26
N MET A 35 4.29 0.04 4.08
CA MET A 35 2.92 0.50 3.80
C MET A 35 2.81 1.29 2.49
N TYR A 36 3.79 2.15 2.20
CA TYR A 36 3.87 2.85 0.91
C TYR A 36 3.91 1.91 -0.28
N THR A 37 4.72 0.86 -0.17
CA THR A 37 4.88 -0.14 -1.22
C THR A 37 3.58 -0.90 -1.44
N LEU A 38 2.86 -1.23 -0.36
CA LEU A 38 1.57 -1.93 -0.43
C LEU A 38 0.49 -1.06 -1.09
N PHE A 39 0.34 0.20 -0.70
CA PHE A 39 -0.63 1.11 -1.33
C PHE A 39 -0.31 1.41 -2.79
N ALA A 40 0.98 1.54 -3.14
CA ALA A 40 1.39 1.64 -4.54
C ALA A 40 1.00 0.38 -5.32
N ASN A 41 1.15 -0.81 -4.72
CA ASN A 41 0.69 -2.07 -5.31
C ASN A 41 -0.83 -2.11 -5.48
N CYS A 42 -1.62 -1.63 -4.52
CA CYS A 42 -3.08 -1.52 -4.67
C CYS A 42 -3.43 -0.65 -5.88
N LYS A 43 -2.79 0.51 -6.03
CA LYS A 43 -2.99 1.38 -7.18
C LYS A 43 -2.61 0.72 -8.50
N LEU A 44 -1.52 -0.05 -8.54
CA LEU A 44 -1.10 -0.79 -9.74
C LEU A 44 -2.08 -1.91 -10.13
N ASN A 45 -2.74 -2.53 -9.16
CA ASN A 45 -3.75 -3.58 -9.40
C ASN A 45 -5.18 -3.02 -9.50
N ASN A 46 -5.36 -1.69 -9.58
CA ASN A 46 -6.66 -1.00 -9.59
C ASN A 46 -7.58 -1.35 -8.40
N ILE A 47 -6.99 -1.53 -7.22
CA ILE A 47 -7.71 -1.83 -5.98
C ILE A 47 -7.78 -0.57 -5.13
N ASN A 48 -8.96 -0.27 -4.58
CA ASN A 48 -9.10 0.79 -3.59
C ASN A 48 -8.28 0.44 -2.32
N PRO A 49 -7.24 1.23 -1.98
CA PRO A 49 -6.34 0.93 -0.87
C PRO A 49 -7.05 0.99 0.49
N GLU A 50 -8.09 1.81 0.65
CA GLU A 50 -8.88 1.88 1.88
C GLU A 50 -9.66 0.58 2.09
N HIS A 51 -10.37 0.12 1.07
CA HIS A 51 -11.15 -1.11 1.15
C HIS A 51 -10.26 -2.35 1.36
N TRP A 52 -9.11 -2.39 0.69
CA TRP A 52 -8.10 -3.40 0.93
C TRP A 52 -7.62 -3.38 2.39
N LEU A 53 -7.26 -2.21 2.93
CA LEU A 53 -6.74 -2.10 4.29
C LEU A 53 -7.78 -2.54 5.34
N THR A 54 -9.03 -2.11 5.19
CA THR A 54 -10.13 -2.50 6.09
C THR A 54 -10.30 -4.03 6.09
N GLY A 55 -10.41 -4.64 4.91
CA GLY A 55 -10.56 -6.09 4.81
C GLY A 55 -9.35 -6.86 5.32
N VAL A 56 -8.14 -6.33 5.17
CA VAL A 56 -6.93 -6.92 5.76
C VAL A 56 -6.97 -6.85 7.28
N LEU A 57 -7.34 -5.70 7.87
CA LEU A 57 -7.44 -5.53 9.33
C LEU A 57 -8.52 -6.43 9.96
N GLU A 58 -9.63 -6.67 9.27
CA GLU A 58 -10.66 -7.61 9.71
C GLU A 58 -10.17 -9.06 9.69
N LYS A 59 -9.46 -9.47 8.63
CA LYS A 59 -8.99 -10.84 8.44
C LYS A 59 -7.73 -11.16 9.25
N ILE A 60 -6.87 -10.18 9.51
CA ILE A 60 -5.60 -10.40 10.23
C ILE A 60 -5.83 -10.74 11.71
N ALA A 61 -6.88 -10.19 12.32
CA ALA A 61 -7.22 -10.45 13.73
C ALA A 61 -7.62 -11.90 14.00
N SER A 62 -8.12 -12.62 12.98
CA SER A 62 -8.63 -13.99 13.09
C SER A 62 -7.69 -15.06 12.51
N ARG A 63 -6.52 -14.67 11.99
CA ARG A 63 -5.63 -15.56 11.22
C ARG A 63 -4.26 -15.79 11.87
N LYS A 64 -3.66 -16.91 11.50
CA LYS A 64 -2.25 -17.21 11.82
C LYS A 64 -1.34 -16.43 10.88
N ALA A 65 -0.18 -15.99 11.38
CA ALA A 65 0.77 -15.16 10.61
C ALA A 65 1.27 -15.79 9.30
N ASN A 66 1.17 -17.12 9.15
CA ASN A 66 1.57 -17.85 7.95
C ASN A 66 0.51 -17.87 6.83
N ASP A 67 -0.72 -17.42 7.08
CA ASP A 67 -1.83 -17.49 6.13
C ASP A 67 -2.28 -16.08 5.69
N VAL A 68 -1.34 -15.36 5.06
CA VAL A 68 -1.49 -13.94 4.68
C VAL A 68 -1.28 -13.69 3.18
N ASP A 69 -0.90 -14.71 2.41
CA ASP A 69 -0.58 -14.55 0.98
C ASP A 69 -1.80 -14.13 0.13
N ASP A 70 -3.01 -14.49 0.55
CA ASP A 70 -4.27 -14.06 -0.06
C ASP A 70 -4.67 -12.62 0.31
N LEU A 71 -4.06 -12.04 1.35
CA LEU A 71 -4.24 -10.66 1.76
C LEU A 71 -3.37 -9.69 0.96
N LEU A 72 -2.41 -10.19 0.19
CA LEU A 72 -1.57 -9.36 -0.67
C LEU A 72 -2.42 -8.68 -1.76
N PRO A 73 -2.14 -7.42 -2.10
CA PRO A 73 -2.91 -6.67 -3.11
C PRO A 73 -3.05 -7.42 -4.44
N HIS A 74 -2.03 -8.16 -4.89
CA HIS A 74 -2.07 -8.90 -6.15
C HIS A 74 -3.03 -10.12 -6.11
N ASN A 75 -3.20 -10.74 -4.93
CA ASN A 75 -4.06 -11.91 -4.74
C ASN A 75 -5.45 -11.53 -4.19
N TRP A 76 -5.72 -10.23 -4.06
CA TRP A 76 -6.91 -9.72 -3.40
C TRP A 76 -8.17 -9.97 -4.24
N LYS A 77 -8.84 -11.09 -3.97
CA LYS A 77 -10.14 -11.43 -4.55
C LYS A 77 -11.27 -10.78 -3.76
N SER A 78 -11.37 -9.46 -3.79
CA SER A 78 -12.55 -8.79 -3.23
C SER A 78 -13.74 -8.99 -4.17
N LYS A 79 -14.89 -9.38 -3.59
CA LYS A 79 -16.18 -9.48 -4.28
C LYS A 79 -16.77 -8.12 -4.68
N LEU A 80 -16.15 -7.03 -4.24
CA LEU A 80 -16.57 -5.67 -4.57
C LEU A 80 -15.46 -5.05 -5.41
N GLN A 81 -15.55 -5.28 -6.72
CA GLN A 81 -14.87 -4.46 -7.71
C GLN A 81 -15.65 -3.15 -7.83
N ASP A 82 -15.50 -2.28 -6.84
CA ASP A 82 -15.87 -0.88 -7.01
C ASP A 82 -14.72 -0.25 -7.80
N VAL A 83 -14.90 -0.30 -9.12
CA VAL A 83 -14.12 0.42 -10.11
C VAL A 83 -14.13 1.89 -9.69
N VAL A 84 -12.95 2.44 -9.41
CA VAL A 84 -12.74 3.89 -9.29
C VAL A 84 -12.85 4.52 -10.68
#